data_AF-A0A0J7L338-F1
#
_entry.id   AF-A0A0J7L338-F1
#
_cell.length_a   1.000
_cell.length_b   1.000
_cell.length_c   1.000
_cell.angle_alpha   90.00
_cell.angle_beta   90.00
_cell.angle_gamma   90.00
#
_symmetry.space_group_name_H-M   'P 1'
#
loop_
_entity.id
_entity.type
_entity.pdbx_description
1 polymer ?
#
loop_
_entity_poly.entity_id
_entity_poly.type
_entity_poly.pdbx_seq_one_letter_code
_entity_poly.pdbx_strand_id
1 'polypeptide(L)'
;MSEPSHVPPLWSTAYVAGLTGGLLGSSKDQNQDATQNSTLLWQVSFPQPASDYLAFRRKLDQDNVSLENVIVRESEQCLVGTVKVRNLAYDKEIVVRVSNDSWSTHEDVYCTYVEQRVSPASLILYDTFRFRLTLPVASNLIEFCVRYRTDGNESWDNNEGKNYVIRKKQEVSFLPFVLFF
;
A
#
# COMPACT_ATOMS: atom_id res chain seq x y z
N MET A 1 -4.22 2.21 46.71
CA MET A 1 -5.46 2.23 45.91
C MET A 1 -5.06 2.02 44.47
N SER A 2 -5.35 0.83 43.93
CA SER A 2 -4.99 0.44 42.57
C SER A 2 -6.03 1.00 41.61
N GLU A 3 -5.60 1.81 40.66
CA GLU A 3 -6.46 2.43 39.66
C GLU A 3 -6.90 1.37 38.62
N PRO A 4 -8.21 1.18 38.35
CA PRO A 4 -8.68 0.18 37.40
C PRO A 4 -8.35 0.55 35.95
N SER A 5 -7.79 -0.42 35.22
CA SER A 5 -7.16 -0.36 33.88
C SER A 5 -8.04 0.08 32.69
N HIS A 6 -9.23 0.66 32.91
CA HIS A 6 -10.21 0.91 31.83
C HIS A 6 -10.56 2.37 31.58
N VAL A 7 -9.84 3.31 32.18
CA VAL A 7 -10.05 4.74 31.95
C VAL A 7 -8.78 5.33 31.34
N PRO A 8 -8.83 5.96 30.15
CA PRO A 8 -7.69 6.68 29.63
C PRO A 8 -7.39 7.88 30.55
N PRO A 9 -6.10 8.24 30.73
CA PRO A 9 -5.71 9.29 31.66
C PRO A 9 -6.34 10.63 31.28
N LEU A 10 -6.85 11.36 32.30
CA LEU A 10 -7.40 12.70 32.14
C LEU A 10 -6.27 13.69 31.83
N TRP A 11 -6.13 14.03 30.56
CA TRP A 11 -5.14 14.98 30.09
C TRP A 11 -5.65 16.42 30.29
N SER A 12 -4.78 17.32 30.76
CA SER A 12 -5.13 18.73 31.04
C SER A 12 -5.41 19.51 29.74
N THR A 13 -6.37 20.44 29.75
CA THR A 13 -6.80 21.20 28.55
C THR A 13 -5.67 21.98 27.85
N ALA A 14 -4.68 22.47 28.60
CA ALA A 14 -3.47 23.09 28.05
C ALA A 14 -2.62 22.11 27.24
N TYR A 15 -2.58 20.86 27.72
CA TYR A 15 -2.04 19.68 27.06
C TYR A 15 -2.54 19.58 25.60
N VAL A 16 -3.87 19.63 25.46
CA VAL A 16 -4.62 19.34 24.22
C VAL A 16 -4.48 20.51 23.25
N ALA A 17 -4.52 21.74 23.75
CA ALA A 17 -4.33 22.95 22.95
C ALA A 17 -2.93 23.03 22.31
N GLY A 18 -1.92 22.35 22.87
CA GLY A 18 -0.59 22.22 22.27
C GLY A 18 -0.50 21.18 21.16
N LEU A 19 -1.37 20.17 21.15
CA LEU A 19 -1.46 19.15 20.09
C LEU A 19 -2.45 19.52 18.99
N THR A 20 -3.47 20.32 19.31
CA THR A 20 -4.42 20.90 18.37
C THR A 20 -4.13 22.40 18.28
N GLY A 21 -3.18 22.80 17.42
CA GLY A 21 -2.76 24.20 17.26
C GLY A 21 -3.94 25.16 17.22
N GLY A 22 -4.15 25.85 18.35
CA GLY A 22 -5.46 26.34 18.81
C GLY A 22 -6.41 26.90 17.76
N LEU A 23 -7.67 26.44 17.80
CA LEU A 23 -8.78 27.15 17.16
C LEU A 23 -10.13 26.79 17.77
N LEU A 24 -10.37 27.32 18.97
CA LEU A 24 -11.71 27.78 19.38
C LEU A 24 -11.62 29.30 19.63
N GLY A 25 -12.14 30.08 18.66
CA GLY A 25 -12.81 31.36 18.90
C GLY A 25 -12.06 32.67 18.58
N SER A 26 -12.27 33.23 17.38
CA SER A 26 -12.90 34.56 17.15
C SER A 26 -12.55 35.17 15.79
N SER A 27 -13.53 35.84 15.21
CA SER A 27 -13.72 36.28 13.82
C SER A 27 -13.03 37.59 13.43
N LYS A 28 -12.58 37.70 12.17
CA LYS A 28 -12.91 38.76 11.18
C LYS A 28 -12.10 38.63 9.87
N ASP A 29 -12.84 38.49 8.77
CA ASP A 29 -12.61 38.87 7.36
C ASP A 29 -11.20 38.85 6.74
N GLN A 30 -10.98 37.97 5.74
CA GLN A 30 -10.98 38.32 4.30
C GLN A 30 -10.81 37.07 3.41
N ASN A 31 -11.56 37.05 2.30
CA ASN A 31 -11.60 36.04 1.23
C ASN A 31 -10.22 35.72 0.62
N GLN A 32 -9.92 34.44 0.38
CA GLN A 32 -9.60 33.88 -0.95
C GLN A 32 -9.31 32.36 -0.90
N ASP A 33 -10.08 31.62 -1.69
CA ASP A 33 -9.91 30.25 -2.20
C ASP A 33 -9.68 29.09 -1.22
N ALA A 34 -10.80 28.64 -0.62
CA ALA A 34 -10.97 27.24 -0.28
C ALA A 34 -11.24 26.44 -1.56
N THR A 35 -10.19 26.08 -2.29
CA THR A 35 -10.26 24.96 -3.23
C THR A 35 -10.41 23.70 -2.39
N GLN A 36 -11.64 23.22 -2.19
CA GLN A 36 -11.87 21.85 -1.73
C GLN A 36 -11.37 20.89 -2.81
N ASN A 37 -10.05 20.75 -2.93
CA ASN A 37 -9.45 19.62 -3.61
C ASN A 37 -9.64 18.43 -2.70
N SER A 38 -10.80 17.77 -2.79
CA SER A 38 -10.94 16.43 -2.26
C SER A 38 -9.96 15.53 -3.01
N THR A 39 -8.78 15.34 -2.44
CA THR A 39 -7.80 14.40 -2.96
C THR A 39 -8.31 13.00 -2.64
N LEU A 40 -8.88 12.34 -3.66
CA LEU A 40 -9.36 10.98 -3.54
C LEU A 40 -8.21 10.07 -3.09
N LEU A 41 -8.36 9.47 -1.90
CA LEU A 41 -7.36 8.63 -1.27
C LEU A 41 -7.28 7.27 -1.98
N TRP A 42 -6.07 6.77 -2.23
CA TRP A 42 -5.90 5.44 -2.82
C TRP A 42 -6.17 4.34 -1.80
N GLN A 43 -6.91 3.32 -2.21
CA GLN A 43 -7.31 2.17 -1.41
C GLN A 43 -6.84 0.87 -2.06
N VAL A 44 -6.19 0.03 -1.26
CA VAL A 44 -5.83 -1.34 -1.63
C VAL A 44 -7.09 -2.19 -1.60
N SER A 45 -7.43 -2.86 -2.71
CA SER A 45 -8.67 -3.64 -2.84
C SER A 45 -8.46 -5.15 -2.70
N PHE A 46 -7.41 -5.56 -1.99
CA PHE A 46 -7.07 -6.96 -1.71
C PHE A 46 -6.49 -7.11 -0.30
N PRO A 47 -6.64 -8.28 0.34
CA PRO A 47 -5.98 -8.55 1.62
C PRO A 47 -4.47 -8.61 1.41
N GLN A 48 -3.71 -8.05 2.35
CA GLN A 48 -2.24 -8.11 2.31
C GLN A 48 -1.81 -9.59 2.35
N PRO A 49 -1.08 -10.11 1.34
CA PRO A 49 -0.79 -11.55 1.27
C PRO A 49 -0.09 -12.08 2.53
N ALA A 50 0.82 -11.31 3.11
CA ALA A 50 1.51 -11.68 4.36
C ALA A 50 0.59 -11.83 5.59
N SER A 51 -0.67 -11.37 5.53
CA SER A 51 -1.65 -11.54 6.62
C SER A 51 -2.14 -12.98 6.77
N ASP A 52 -2.10 -13.79 5.71
CA ASP A 52 -2.32 -15.24 5.77
C ASP A 52 -1.01 -15.96 5.54
N TYR A 53 -0.29 -16.23 6.62
CA TYR A 53 1.03 -16.86 6.57
C TYR A 53 1.01 -18.23 5.88
N LEU A 54 -0.01 -19.07 6.12
CA LEU A 54 -0.03 -20.42 5.58
C LEU A 54 -0.30 -20.42 4.07
N ALA A 55 -1.25 -19.60 3.62
CA ALA A 55 -1.53 -19.44 2.19
C ALA A 55 -0.33 -18.80 1.46
N PHE A 56 0.24 -17.73 2.02
CA PHE A 56 1.42 -17.07 1.50
C PHE A 56 2.62 -18.01 1.37
N ARG A 57 2.87 -18.81 2.41
CA ARG A 57 3.97 -19.78 2.41
C ARG A 57 3.78 -20.86 1.35
N ARG A 58 2.58 -21.42 1.26
CA ARG A 58 2.22 -22.44 0.26
C ARG A 58 2.42 -21.91 -1.15
N LYS A 59 1.97 -20.67 -1.41
CA LYS A 59 2.14 -20.00 -2.70
C LYS A 59 3.62 -19.82 -3.05
N LEU A 60 4.44 -19.36 -2.12
CA LEU A 60 5.90 -19.25 -2.34
C LEU A 60 6.56 -20.60 -2.64
N ASP A 61 6.08 -21.70 -2.05
CA ASP A 61 6.62 -23.03 -2.29
C ASP A 61 6.20 -23.61 -3.64
N GLN A 62 5.02 -23.22 -4.15
CA GLN A 62 4.47 -23.67 -5.42
C GLN A 62 4.93 -22.81 -6.60
N ASP A 63 4.79 -21.48 -6.45
CA ASP A 63 4.94 -20.52 -7.55
C ASP A 63 6.26 -19.74 -7.48
N ASN A 64 7.09 -19.99 -6.46
CA ASN A 64 8.41 -19.35 -6.23
C ASN A 64 8.38 -17.84 -5.99
N VAL A 65 7.25 -17.15 -6.18
CA VAL A 65 7.10 -15.71 -5.99
C VAL A 65 5.75 -15.39 -5.35
N SER A 66 5.75 -14.44 -4.42
CA SER A 66 4.53 -13.83 -3.92
C SER A 66 4.77 -12.38 -3.53
N LEU A 67 3.83 -11.50 -3.86
CA LEU A 67 3.73 -10.20 -3.21
C LEU A 67 3.59 -10.43 -1.69
N GLU A 68 4.32 -9.66 -0.89
CA GLU A 68 4.29 -9.77 0.58
C GLU A 68 3.33 -8.74 1.17
N ASN A 69 3.59 -7.46 0.92
CA ASN A 69 2.71 -6.36 1.33
C ASN A 69 2.90 -5.13 0.46
N VAL A 70 1.91 -4.23 0.53
CA VAL A 70 1.95 -2.90 -0.11
C VAL A 70 1.44 -1.82 0.83
N ILE A 71 2.02 -0.63 0.70
CA ILE A 71 1.69 0.56 1.46
C ILE A 71 1.58 1.73 0.47
N VAL A 72 0.43 2.40 0.49
CA VAL A 72 0.23 3.66 -0.23
C VAL A 72 0.84 4.79 0.59
N ARG A 73 1.73 5.58 -0.02
CA ARG A 73 2.28 6.81 0.55
C ARG A 73 1.71 8.01 -0.19
N GLU A 74 0.66 8.59 0.38
CA GLU A 74 -0.11 9.66 -0.27
C GLU A 74 0.71 10.95 -0.47
N SER A 75 1.51 11.34 0.53
CA SER A 75 2.37 12.52 0.46
C SER A 75 3.41 12.45 -0.66
N GLU A 76 3.84 11.24 -1.01
CA GLU A 76 4.82 10.97 -2.06
C GLU A 76 4.18 10.52 -3.38
N GLN A 77 2.85 10.41 -3.44
CA GLN A 77 2.08 9.83 -4.54
C GLN A 77 2.68 8.52 -5.08
N CYS A 78 3.06 7.61 -4.17
CA CYS A 78 3.65 6.34 -4.56
C CYS A 78 3.10 5.15 -3.79
N LEU A 79 3.18 3.98 -4.42
CA LEU A 79 2.97 2.68 -3.82
C LEU A 79 4.34 2.06 -3.54
N VAL A 80 4.57 1.66 -2.31
CA VAL A 80 5.77 0.91 -1.92
C VAL A 80 5.34 -0.48 -1.50
N GLY A 81 6.06 -1.49 -1.94
CA GLY A 81 5.77 -2.86 -1.53
C GLY A 81 7.01 -3.71 -1.45
N THR A 82 6.82 -4.89 -0.88
CA THR A 82 7.81 -5.95 -0.84
C THR A 82 7.27 -7.21 -1.50
N VAL A 83 8.18 -7.96 -2.09
CA VAL A 83 7.95 -9.23 -2.77
C VAL A 83 8.90 -10.24 -2.13
N LYS A 84 8.39 -11.42 -1.82
CA LYS A 84 9.24 -12.57 -1.50
C LYS A 84 9.39 -13.48 -2.70
N VAL A 85 10.60 -13.98 -2.87
CA VAL A 85 10.93 -14.99 -3.89
C VAL A 85 11.71 -16.12 -3.28
N ARG A 86 11.54 -17.32 -3.82
CA ARG A 86 12.31 -18.50 -3.41
C ARG A 86 13.76 -18.33 -3.83
N ASN A 87 14.69 -18.56 -2.91
CA ASN A 87 16.11 -18.43 -3.20
C ASN A 87 16.64 -19.65 -3.98
N LEU A 88 16.45 -19.65 -5.30
CA LEU A 88 16.88 -20.72 -6.21
C LEU A 88 18.32 -20.52 -6.73
N ALA A 89 18.65 -19.33 -7.21
CA ALA A 89 20.00 -18.97 -7.68
C ALA A 89 20.39 -17.51 -7.33
N TYR A 90 21.67 -17.15 -7.42
CA TYR A 90 22.10 -15.79 -7.08
C TYR A 90 21.52 -14.73 -8.03
N ASP A 91 21.52 -15.01 -9.34
CA ASP A 91 20.97 -14.08 -10.32
C ASP A 91 19.43 -14.15 -10.33
N LYS A 92 18.82 -13.01 -10.05
CA LYS A 92 17.37 -12.87 -9.88
C LYS A 92 16.91 -11.56 -10.48
N GLU A 93 15.92 -11.65 -11.35
CA GLU A 93 15.22 -10.50 -11.88
C GLU A 93 13.78 -10.53 -11.39
N ILE A 94 13.41 -9.53 -10.60
CA ILE A 94 12.04 -9.36 -10.11
C ILE A 94 11.51 -8.05 -10.66
N VAL A 95 10.36 -8.12 -11.32
CA VAL A 95 9.69 -6.98 -11.94
C VAL A 95 8.25 -6.93 -11.48
N VAL A 96 7.79 -5.75 -11.07
CA VAL A 96 6.37 -5.44 -10.94
C VAL A 96 5.90 -4.86 -12.27
N ARG A 97 5.05 -5.59 -12.97
CA ARG A 97 4.41 -5.11 -14.20
C ARG A 97 3.09 -4.45 -13.85
N VAL A 98 2.90 -3.22 -14.30
CA VAL A 98 1.74 -2.39 -13.97
C VAL A 98 1.01 -1.94 -15.22
N SER A 99 -0.32 -1.83 -15.14
CA SER A 99 -1.18 -1.24 -16.16
C SER A 99 -2.26 -0.38 -15.49
N ASN A 100 -2.77 0.60 -16.22
CA ASN A 100 -3.90 1.43 -15.81
C ASN A 100 -4.99 1.51 -16.90
N ASP A 101 -4.89 0.68 -17.94
CA ASP A 101 -5.72 0.68 -19.15
C ASP A 101 -6.17 -0.73 -19.54
N SER A 102 -6.44 -1.58 -18.55
CA SER A 102 -6.85 -2.98 -18.74
C SER A 102 -5.88 -3.80 -19.59
N TRP A 103 -4.58 -3.62 -19.33
CA TRP A 103 -3.47 -4.34 -19.97
C TRP A 103 -3.27 -4.08 -21.46
N SER A 104 -3.86 -3.00 -21.99
CA SER A 104 -3.55 -2.53 -23.35
C SER A 104 -2.10 -2.03 -23.42
N THR A 105 -1.63 -1.34 -22.38
CA THR A 105 -0.24 -0.97 -22.18
C THR A 105 0.24 -1.38 -20.80
N HIS A 106 1.55 -1.51 -20.65
CA HIS A 106 2.16 -1.83 -19.37
C HIS A 106 3.52 -1.17 -19.19
N GLU A 107 3.88 -0.96 -17.94
CA GLU A 107 5.20 -0.49 -17.50
C GLU A 107 5.81 -1.53 -16.55
N ASP A 108 7.12 -1.73 -16.65
CA ASP A 108 7.87 -2.68 -15.84
C ASP A 108 8.74 -1.93 -14.83
N VAL A 109 8.47 -2.15 -13.54
CA VAL A 109 9.24 -1.59 -12.42
C VAL A 109 10.14 -2.67 -11.83
N TYR A 110 11.45 -2.48 -11.92
CA TYR A 110 12.42 -3.41 -11.36
C TYR A 110 12.50 -3.30 -9.84
N CYS A 111 12.46 -4.43 -9.16
CA CYS A 111 12.61 -4.50 -7.72
C CYS A 111 14.09 -4.50 -7.31
N THR A 112 14.37 -4.04 -6.09
CA THR A 112 15.70 -4.01 -5.50
C THR A 112 15.78 -4.97 -4.32
N TYR A 113 16.91 -5.67 -4.17
CA TYR A 113 17.12 -6.60 -3.07
C TYR A 113 17.10 -5.88 -1.72
N VAL A 114 16.45 -6.48 -0.72
CA VAL A 114 16.44 -6.01 0.66
C VAL A 114 17.34 -6.90 1.49
N GLU A 115 18.44 -6.34 1.99
CA GLU A 115 19.36 -7.05 2.85
C GLU A 115 18.65 -7.53 4.13
N GLN A 116 18.63 -8.84 4.33
CA GLN A 116 18.14 -9.44 5.56
C GLN A 116 19.28 -9.61 6.56
N ARG A 117 19.09 -9.09 7.77
CA ARG A 117 19.99 -9.40 8.90
C ARG A 117 19.62 -10.77 9.45
N VAL A 118 20.40 -11.77 9.09
CA VAL A 118 20.19 -13.16 9.52
C VAL A 118 21.45 -13.68 10.20
N SER A 119 21.25 -14.54 11.19
CA SER A 119 22.36 -15.21 11.86
C SER A 119 23.05 -16.17 10.87
N PRO A 120 24.36 -16.40 11.01
CA PRO A 120 25.09 -17.32 10.12
C PRO A 120 24.59 -18.77 10.15
N ALA A 121 23.77 -19.15 11.14
CA ALA A 121 23.17 -20.48 11.25
C ALA A 121 21.78 -20.59 10.59
N SER A 122 21.23 -19.50 10.06
CA SER A 122 19.87 -19.48 9.50
C SER A 122 19.87 -19.85 8.02
N LEU A 123 19.10 -20.88 7.66
CA LEU A 123 18.82 -21.19 6.25
C LEU A 123 17.85 -20.15 5.66
N ILE A 124 18.33 -19.38 4.69
CA ILE A 124 17.53 -18.38 3.97
C ILE A 124 16.84 -19.05 2.80
N LEU A 125 15.57 -19.41 2.99
CA LEU A 125 14.77 -20.04 1.93
C LEU A 125 14.18 -19.03 0.95
N TYR A 126 13.98 -17.78 1.37
CA TYR A 126 13.37 -16.71 0.58
C TYR A 126 14.15 -15.43 0.72
N ASP A 127 14.29 -14.74 -0.40
CA ASP A 127 14.80 -13.37 -0.45
C ASP A 127 13.63 -12.38 -0.51
N THR A 128 13.84 -11.20 0.07
CA THR A 128 12.89 -10.08 -0.03
C THR A 128 13.43 -9.04 -1.00
N PHE A 129 12.55 -8.58 -1.89
CA PHE A 129 12.80 -7.49 -2.81
C PHE A 129 11.77 -6.39 -2.57
N ARG A 130 12.14 -5.13 -2.82
CA ARG A 130 11.24 -3.98 -2.68
C ARG A 130 11.08 -3.27 -4.00
N PHE A 131 9.91 -2.66 -4.19
CA PHE A 131 9.62 -1.80 -5.33
C PHE A 131 8.99 -0.48 -4.87
N ARG A 132 9.07 0.51 -5.76
CA ARG A 132 8.39 1.79 -5.63
C ARG A 132 7.74 2.10 -6.97
N LEU A 133 6.42 2.20 -6.97
CA LEU A 133 5.61 2.51 -8.14
C LEU A 133 5.01 3.91 -7.94
N THR A 134 5.16 4.80 -8.92
CA THR A 134 4.50 6.11 -8.88
C THR A 134 3.02 5.94 -9.24
N LEU A 135 2.14 6.56 -8.45
CA LEU A 135 0.70 6.49 -8.70
C LEU A 135 0.34 7.50 -9.81
N PRO A 136 -0.41 7.10 -10.85
CA PRO A 136 -0.82 7.99 -11.92
C PRO A 136 -1.81 9.03 -11.41
N VAL A 137 -1.64 10.29 -11.82
CA VAL A 137 -2.53 11.39 -11.42
C VAL A 137 -3.89 11.26 -12.11
N ALA A 138 -3.88 10.98 -13.41
CA ALA A 138 -5.09 10.96 -14.26
C ALA A 138 -5.94 9.69 -14.12
N SER A 139 -5.35 8.56 -13.72
CA SER A 139 -6.10 7.31 -13.54
C SER A 139 -6.57 7.17 -12.09
N ASN A 140 -7.70 6.48 -11.90
CA ASN A 140 -8.27 6.13 -10.60
C ASN A 140 -8.10 4.64 -10.28
N LEU A 141 -7.47 3.88 -11.18
CA LEU A 141 -7.30 2.43 -11.12
C LEU A 141 -5.87 2.08 -11.53
N ILE A 142 -5.27 1.15 -10.79
CA ILE A 142 -4.02 0.51 -11.17
C ILE A 142 -4.20 -0.98 -10.96
N GLU A 143 -3.69 -1.75 -11.91
CA GLU A 143 -3.55 -3.20 -11.84
C GLU A 143 -2.08 -3.55 -11.95
N PHE A 144 -1.60 -4.49 -11.15
CA PHE A 144 -0.23 -4.97 -11.28
C PHE A 144 -0.10 -6.46 -10.95
N CYS A 145 0.97 -7.05 -11.44
CA CYS A 145 1.40 -8.42 -11.13
C CYS A 145 2.93 -8.44 -10.98
N VAL A 146 3.44 -9.52 -10.40
CA VAL A 146 4.88 -9.67 -10.12
C VAL A 146 5.45 -10.80 -10.96
N ARG A 147 6.55 -10.53 -11.64
CA ARG A 147 7.32 -11.50 -12.40
C ARG A 147 8.63 -11.77 -11.68
N TYR A 148 8.99 -13.05 -11.57
CA TYR A 148 10.27 -13.51 -11.06
C TYR A 148 10.95 -14.38 -12.11
N ARG A 149 12.16 -14.00 -12.51
CA ARG A 149 13.01 -14.76 -13.42
C ARG A 149 14.34 -15.11 -12.75
N THR A 150 14.74 -16.38 -12.86
CA THR A 150 16.01 -16.90 -12.34
C THR A 150 16.39 -18.16 -13.13
N ASP A 151 17.67 -18.34 -13.46
CA ASP A 151 18.18 -19.50 -14.22
C ASP A 151 17.36 -19.87 -15.48
N GLY A 152 16.85 -18.86 -16.20
CA GLY A 152 16.03 -19.06 -17.40
C GLY A 152 14.58 -19.51 -17.13
N ASN A 153 14.19 -19.74 -15.88
CA ASN A 153 12.81 -20.01 -15.48
C ASN A 153 12.09 -18.70 -15.15
N GLU A 154 10.80 -18.63 -15.49
CA GLU A 154 9.95 -17.49 -15.20
C GLU A 154 8.71 -17.95 -14.41
N SER A 155 8.38 -17.20 -13.35
CA SER A 155 7.22 -17.42 -12.51
C SER A 155 6.47 -16.11 -12.31
N TRP A 156 5.15 -16.18 -12.20
CA TRP A 156 4.28 -15.03 -12.11
C TRP A 156 3.38 -15.12 -10.88
N ASP A 157 3.31 -14.02 -10.14
CA ASP A 157 2.26 -13.75 -9.19
C ASP A 157 1.28 -12.72 -9.77
N ASN A 158 0.17 -13.22 -10.31
CA ASN A 158 -0.93 -12.42 -10.81
C ASN A 158 -2.19 -12.54 -9.93
N ASN A 159 -2.02 -12.87 -8.64
CA ASN A 159 -3.13 -13.01 -7.70
C ASN A 159 -4.24 -13.96 -8.21
N GLU A 160 -3.87 -15.17 -8.63
CA GLU A 160 -4.80 -16.18 -9.19
C GLU A 160 -5.56 -15.68 -10.44
N GLY A 161 -4.90 -14.88 -11.27
CA GLY A 161 -5.48 -14.27 -12.47
C GLY A 161 -6.35 -13.04 -12.23
N LYS A 162 -6.52 -12.59 -10.97
CA LYS A 162 -7.30 -11.37 -10.64
C LYS A 162 -6.45 -10.10 -10.69
N ASN A 163 -5.12 -10.25 -10.68
CA ASN A 163 -4.13 -9.19 -10.46
C ASN A 163 -4.31 -8.47 -9.11
N TYR A 164 -3.32 -7.66 -8.77
CA TYR A 164 -3.38 -6.77 -7.63
C TYR A 164 -3.95 -5.42 -8.05
N VAL A 165 -5.04 -5.01 -7.41
CA VAL A 165 -5.80 -3.83 -7.81
C VAL A 165 -5.79 -2.78 -6.70
N ILE A 166 -5.57 -1.53 -7.10
CA ILE A 166 -5.64 -0.36 -6.21
C ILE A 166 -6.50 0.71 -6.87
N ARG A 167 -7.41 1.32 -6.10
CA ARG A 167 -8.40 2.26 -6.60
C ARG A 167 -8.47 3.50 -5.74
N LYS A 168 -8.73 4.67 -6.33
CA LYS A 168 -9.08 5.85 -5.54
C LYS A 168 -10.47 5.67 -4.92
N LYS A 169 -10.63 5.99 -3.64
CA LYS A 169 -11.93 6.04 -2.96
C LYS A 169 -12.80 7.05 -3.69
N GLN A 170 -13.97 6.63 -4.17
CA GLN A 170 -14.97 7.58 -4.64
C GLN A 170 -15.60 8.25 -3.43
N GLU A 171 -15.68 9.58 -3.43
CA GLU A 171 -16.60 10.26 -2.52
C GLU A 171 -18.03 9.92 -2.93
N VAL A 172 -18.79 9.38 -1.98
CA VAL A 172 -20.25 9.30 -2.13
C VAL A 172 -20.75 10.73 -1.97
N SER A 173 -20.99 11.42 -3.09
CA SER A 173 -21.68 12.70 -3.06
C SER A 173 -23.11 12.45 -2.61
N PHE A 174 -23.39 12.64 -1.32
CA PHE A 174 -24.76 12.85 -0.88
C PHE A 174 -25.20 14.18 -1.49
N LEU A 175 -25.94 14.11 -2.59
CA LEU A 175 -26.70 15.26 -3.05
C LEU A 175 -27.59 15.68 -1.87
N PRO A 176 -27.55 16.95 -1.42
CA PRO A 176 -28.52 17.40 -0.45
C PRO A 176 -29.88 17.18 -1.09
N PHE A 177 -30.71 16.33 -0.46
CA PHE A 177 -32.12 16.25 -0.78
C PHE A 177 -32.66 17.68 -0.66
N VAL A 178 -32.91 18.32 -1.80
CA VAL A 178 -33.64 19.58 -1.85
C VAL A 178 -35.03 19.24 -1.35
N LEU A 179 -35.33 19.64 -0.11
CA LEU A 179 -36.66 19.66 0.46
C LEU A 179 -37.54 20.51 -0.47
N PHE A 180 -38.35 19.86 -1.30
CA PHE A 180 -39.54 20.51 -1.84
C PHE A 180 -40.59 20.52 -0.73
N PHE A 181 -40.84 21.72 -0.19
CA PHE A 181 -42.02 22.05 0.60
C PHE A 181 -43.28 22.03 -0.27
#